data_AF-A0A7S4SNS1-F1
#
_entry.id   AF-A0A7S4SNS1-F1
#
_cell.length_a   1.000
_cell.length_b   1.000
_cell.length_c   1.000
_cell.angle_alpha   90.00
_cell.angle_beta   90.00
_cell.angle_gamma   90.00
#
_symmetry.space_group_name_H-M   'P 1'
#
loop_
_entity.id
_entity.type
_entity.pdbx_description
1 polymer ?
#
loop_
_entity_poly.entity_id
_entity_poly.type
_entity_poly.pdbx_seq_one_letter_code
_entity_poly.pdbx_strand_id
1 'polypeptide(L)'
;GKQDIVFAGGGESEHWSMSHMFDAMGALSTKYNETPDKASRAFDANRDGFVIAGGGAMLVIEELEHALQRGAKIYGELTGYAATSDGYDMVAPSGEGGSRAMRMAMDGLEGSVDYINTH
;
A
#
# COMPACT_ATOMS: atom_id res chain seq x y z
N GLY A 1 -23.43 7.76 -1.60
CA GLY A 1 -23.89 8.14 -0.24
C GLY A 1 -23.73 9.64 0.03
N LYS A 2 -22.49 10.12 0.22
CA LYS A 2 -22.19 11.56 0.20
C LYS A 2 -21.77 12.06 -1.18
N GLN A 3 -21.11 11.20 -1.95
CA GLN A 3 -20.72 11.39 -3.34
C GLN A 3 -20.98 10.07 -4.06
N ASP A 4 -21.20 10.15 -5.37
CA ASP A 4 -21.44 8.98 -6.24
C ASP A 4 -20.20 8.65 -7.08
N ILE A 5 -19.26 9.59 -7.21
CA ILE A 5 -17.97 9.42 -7.89
C ILE A 5 -16.88 10.09 -7.07
N VAL A 6 -15.74 9.40 -6.89
CA VAL A 6 -14.53 9.92 -6.26
C VAL A 6 -13.30 9.50 -7.07
N PHE A 7 -12.40 10.45 -7.33
CA PHE A 7 -11.04 10.16 -7.77
C PHE A 7 -10.16 10.00 -6.52
N ALA A 8 -9.68 8.78 -6.26
CA ALA A 8 -8.86 8.45 -5.09
C ALA A 8 -7.51 7.85 -5.49
N GLY A 9 -6.43 8.40 -4.96
CA GLY A 9 -5.07 8.00 -5.33
C GLY A 9 -4.03 8.96 -4.77
N GLY A 10 -2.83 8.91 -5.34
CA GLY A 10 -1.71 9.72 -4.90
C GLY A 10 -0.51 9.60 -5.84
N GLY A 11 0.50 10.39 -5.57
CA GLY A 11 1.78 10.32 -6.25
C GLY A 11 2.90 10.84 -5.36
N GLU A 12 4.10 10.37 -5.64
CA GLU A 12 5.32 10.74 -4.93
C GLU A 12 6.43 11.01 -5.95
N SER A 13 7.23 12.03 -5.70
CA SER A 13 8.42 12.32 -6.51
C SER A 13 9.62 11.57 -5.94
N GLU A 14 10.43 10.96 -6.81
CA GLU A 14 11.75 10.50 -6.42
C GLU A 14 12.74 11.64 -6.67
N HIS A 15 13.37 12.12 -5.60
CA HIS A 15 14.38 13.16 -5.67
C HIS A 15 15.37 12.99 -4.51
N TRP A 16 16.65 13.24 -4.77
CA TRP A 16 17.72 13.01 -3.80
C TRP A 16 17.52 13.77 -2.48
N SER A 17 16.89 14.97 -2.52
CA SER A 17 16.59 15.76 -1.32
C SER A 17 15.64 15.06 -0.34
N MET A 18 14.90 14.06 -0.81
CA MET A 18 14.08 13.18 0.00
C MET A 18 14.82 11.86 0.28
N SER A 19 15.37 11.24 -0.76
CA SER A 19 16.01 9.93 -0.68
C SER A 19 17.17 9.90 0.32
N HIS A 20 17.95 11.00 0.44
CA HIS A 20 19.04 11.08 1.40
C HIS A 20 18.58 11.00 2.86
N MET A 21 17.31 11.35 3.16
CA MET A 21 16.79 11.27 4.53
C MET A 21 16.66 9.81 4.95
N PHE A 22 16.19 8.94 4.05
CA PHE A 22 16.10 7.50 4.30
C PHE A 22 17.47 6.82 4.32
N ASP A 23 18.39 7.25 3.45
CA ASP A 23 19.77 6.79 3.45
C ASP A 23 20.48 7.14 4.77
N ALA A 24 20.27 8.36 5.28
CA ALA A 24 20.82 8.80 6.56
C ALA A 24 20.30 8.00 7.77
N MET A 25 19.09 7.42 7.67
CA MET A 25 18.55 6.51 8.69
C MET A 25 19.03 5.06 8.51
N GLY A 26 19.74 4.74 7.43
CA GLY A 26 20.15 3.38 7.08
C GLY A 26 18.98 2.47 6.65
N ALA A 27 17.92 3.05 6.09
CA ALA A 27 16.71 2.32 5.72
C ALA A 27 16.76 1.76 4.28
N LEU A 28 17.66 2.27 3.44
CA LEU A 28 17.81 1.86 2.03
C LEU A 28 18.78 0.68 1.87
N SER A 29 18.56 -0.15 0.85
CA SER A 29 19.48 -1.22 0.48
C SER A 29 20.83 -0.64 0.03
N THR A 30 21.94 -1.25 0.49
CA THR A 30 23.30 -0.80 0.18
C THR A 30 24.22 -1.92 -0.31
N LYS A 31 23.90 -3.19 0.00
CA LYS A 31 24.72 -4.36 -0.36
C LYS A 31 24.60 -4.77 -1.83
N TYR A 32 23.63 -4.24 -2.56
CA TYR A 32 23.29 -4.65 -3.92
C TYR A 32 23.51 -3.57 -4.99
N ASN A 33 24.32 -2.55 -4.71
CA ASN A 33 24.62 -1.47 -5.65
C ASN A 33 25.21 -1.96 -6.99
N GLU A 34 26.00 -3.04 -6.97
CA GLU A 34 26.57 -3.64 -8.18
C GLU A 34 25.58 -4.54 -8.96
N THR A 35 24.43 -4.88 -8.35
CA THR A 35 23.34 -5.67 -8.97
C THR A 35 21.97 -5.07 -8.62
N PRO A 36 21.70 -3.83 -9.08
CA PRO A 36 20.58 -3.02 -8.57
C PRO A 36 19.20 -3.60 -8.90
N ASP A 37 19.08 -4.35 -9.99
CA ASP A 37 17.87 -5.07 -10.41
C ASP A 37 17.40 -6.12 -9.40
N LYS A 38 18.28 -6.50 -8.45
CA LYS A 38 17.99 -7.48 -7.40
C LYS A 38 17.87 -6.86 -6.02
N ALA A 39 18.01 -5.54 -5.86
CA ALA A 39 18.13 -4.91 -4.54
C ALA A 39 16.85 -5.03 -3.68
N SER A 40 15.67 -4.87 -4.29
CA SER A 40 14.40 -5.06 -3.59
C SER A 40 14.03 -6.55 -3.53
N ARG A 41 14.02 -7.12 -2.32
CA ARG A 41 13.91 -8.57 -2.11
C ARG A 41 13.19 -8.92 -0.81
N ALA A 42 11.93 -8.54 -0.70
CA ALA A 42 11.10 -8.87 0.46
C ALA A 42 11.17 -10.37 0.80
N PHE A 43 11.19 -10.69 2.10
CA PHE A 43 11.31 -12.06 2.65
C PHE A 43 12.64 -12.80 2.39
N ASP A 44 13.55 -12.28 1.56
CA ASP A 44 14.88 -12.87 1.39
C ASP A 44 15.69 -12.76 2.70
N ALA A 45 16.44 -13.82 3.01
CA ALA A 45 17.25 -13.89 4.23
C ALA A 45 18.35 -12.82 4.28
N ASN A 46 18.78 -12.33 3.11
CA ASN A 46 19.85 -11.34 2.97
C ASN A 46 19.34 -9.94 2.62
N ARG A 47 18.03 -9.68 2.71
CA ARG A 47 17.48 -8.31 2.55
C ARG A 47 18.13 -7.34 3.53
N ASP A 48 18.37 -6.11 3.10
CA ASP A 48 19.16 -5.13 3.86
C ASP A 48 18.58 -3.71 3.88
N GLY A 49 17.37 -3.52 3.36
CA GLY A 49 16.68 -2.22 3.29
C GLY A 49 15.69 -2.20 2.13
N PHE A 50 14.91 -1.13 2.01
CA PHE A 50 14.02 -0.95 0.86
C PHE A 50 14.73 -0.21 -0.28
N VAL A 51 14.10 -0.21 -1.46
CA VAL A 51 14.54 0.59 -2.62
C VAL A 51 13.49 1.66 -2.87
N ILE A 52 13.87 2.93 -2.78
CA ILE A 52 12.94 4.04 -2.97
C ILE A 52 12.53 4.17 -4.44
N ALA A 53 11.29 4.57 -4.70
CA ALA A 53 10.75 4.78 -6.03
C ALA A 53 9.78 5.97 -6.04
N GLY A 54 9.54 6.53 -7.22
CA GLY A 54 8.56 7.57 -7.46
C GLY A 54 7.53 7.14 -8.49
N GLY A 55 6.38 7.81 -8.52
CA GLY A 55 5.28 7.48 -9.41
C GLY A 55 3.95 8.03 -8.93
N GLY A 56 2.86 7.65 -9.58
CA GLY A 56 1.52 8.02 -9.15
C GLY A 56 0.43 7.23 -9.87
N ALA A 57 -0.73 7.13 -9.22
CA ALA A 57 -1.89 6.44 -9.74
C ALA A 57 -3.18 7.02 -9.16
N MET A 58 -4.28 6.79 -9.87
CA MET A 58 -5.61 7.24 -9.49
C MET A 58 -6.64 6.15 -9.81
N LEU A 59 -7.54 5.89 -8.88
CA LEU A 59 -8.73 5.07 -9.08
C LEU A 59 -9.95 5.97 -9.20
N VAL A 60 -10.86 5.60 -10.10
CA VAL A 60 -12.22 6.14 -10.13
C VAL A 60 -13.10 5.18 -9.35
N ILE A 61 -13.60 5.62 -8.20
CA ILE A 61 -14.48 4.84 -7.34
C ILE A 61 -15.88 5.40 -7.47
N GLU A 62 -16.85 4.54 -7.74
CA GLU A 62 -18.23 4.92 -7.98
C GLU A 62 -19.19 4.10 -7.13
N GLU A 63 -20.35 4.69 -6.86
CA GLU A 63 -21.51 3.95 -6.38
C GLU A 63 -21.94 2.93 -7.46
N LEU A 64 -22.32 1.72 -7.03
CA LEU A 64 -22.49 0.58 -7.93
C LEU A 64 -23.65 0.78 -8.92
N GLU A 65 -24.80 1.26 -8.47
CA GLU A 65 -25.95 1.48 -9.34
C GLU A 65 -25.63 2.55 -10.39
N HIS A 66 -24.97 3.64 -9.99
CA HIS A 66 -24.49 4.68 -10.89
C HIS A 66 -23.55 4.11 -11.96
N ALA A 67 -22.55 3.31 -11.56
CA ALA A 67 -21.61 2.68 -12.47
C ALA A 67 -22.32 1.75 -13.48
N LEU A 68 -23.29 0.94 -13.02
CA LEU A 68 -24.08 0.04 -13.85
C LEU A 68 -24.95 0.80 -14.86
N GLN A 69 -25.64 1.86 -14.43
CA GLN A 69 -26.54 2.64 -15.29
C GLN A 69 -25.82 3.27 -16.48
N ARG A 70 -24.58 3.72 -16.29
CA ARG A 70 -23.77 4.30 -17.37
C ARG A 70 -22.92 3.27 -18.15
N GLY A 71 -23.03 1.98 -17.82
CA GLY A 71 -22.26 0.91 -18.45
C GLY A 71 -20.75 1.01 -18.18
N ALA A 72 -20.36 1.40 -16.96
CA ALA A 72 -18.96 1.50 -16.58
C ALA A 72 -18.26 0.13 -16.63
N LYS A 73 -16.98 0.14 -16.98
CA LYS A 73 -16.12 -1.04 -16.78
C LYS A 73 -15.80 -1.16 -15.29
N ILE A 74 -16.22 -2.25 -14.67
CA ILE A 74 -15.96 -2.55 -13.26
C ILE A 74 -14.75 -3.49 -13.18
N TYR A 75 -13.67 -3.02 -12.54
CA TYR A 75 -12.46 -3.81 -12.32
C TYR A 75 -12.53 -4.67 -11.06
N GLY A 76 -13.29 -4.22 -10.07
CA GLY A 76 -13.49 -4.88 -8.79
C GLY A 76 -14.39 -4.02 -7.89
N GLU A 77 -14.82 -4.61 -6.79
CA GLU A 77 -15.66 -3.97 -5.78
C GLU A 77 -14.84 -3.78 -4.49
N LEU A 78 -14.94 -2.61 -3.86
CA LEU A 78 -14.32 -2.34 -2.57
C LEU A 78 -15.23 -2.85 -1.45
N THR A 79 -14.97 -4.06 -0.96
CA THR A 79 -15.83 -4.76 0.01
C THR A 79 -15.41 -4.55 1.47
N GLY A 80 -14.25 -3.93 1.72
CA GLY A 80 -13.73 -3.76 3.07
C GLY A 80 -12.66 -2.69 3.18
N TYR A 81 -12.66 -1.94 4.29
CA TYR A 81 -11.65 -0.93 4.62
C TYR A 81 -11.53 -0.77 6.12
N ALA A 82 -10.30 -0.65 6.61
CA ALA A 82 -10.04 -0.29 7.99
C ALA A 82 -8.74 0.51 8.10
N ALA A 83 -8.70 1.38 9.10
CA ALA A 83 -7.51 2.12 9.50
C ALA A 83 -7.37 2.04 11.02
N THR A 84 -6.17 1.72 11.49
CA THR A 84 -5.84 1.60 12.91
C THR A 84 -4.59 2.40 13.25
N SER A 85 -4.36 2.61 14.55
CA SER A 85 -3.09 3.13 15.07
C SER A 85 -2.46 2.09 15.98
N ASP A 86 -1.13 2.00 15.91
CA ASP A 86 -0.33 1.15 16.78
C ASP A 86 -0.08 1.82 18.14
N GLY A 87 0.18 3.14 18.15
CA GLY A 87 0.55 3.87 19.37
C GLY A 87 1.82 3.33 20.04
N TYR A 88 2.78 2.81 19.25
CA TYR A 88 3.93 2.05 19.75
C TYR A 88 5.28 2.72 19.46
N ASP A 89 5.80 2.60 18.24
CA ASP A 89 7.08 3.17 17.82
C ASP A 89 6.90 3.99 16.53
N MET A 90 7.79 4.95 16.29
CA MET A 90 7.71 5.85 15.13
C MET A 90 8.15 5.16 13.83
N VAL A 91 9.05 4.19 13.91
CA VAL A 91 9.70 3.55 12.75
C VAL A 91 9.32 2.08 12.64
N ALA A 92 9.25 1.37 13.76
CA ALA A 92 8.97 -0.07 13.79
C ALA A 92 7.48 -0.37 14.03
N PRO A 93 6.88 -1.32 13.30
CA PRO A 93 5.50 -1.73 13.56
C PRO A 93 5.40 -2.59 14.84
N SER A 94 4.27 -2.49 15.55
CA SER A 94 3.93 -3.40 16.66
C SER A 94 3.47 -4.77 16.18
N GLY A 95 3.02 -4.87 14.91
CA GLY A 95 2.38 -6.04 14.32
C GLY A 95 0.90 -6.22 14.74
N GLU A 96 0.58 -5.94 16.00
CA GLU A 96 -0.78 -6.06 16.54
C GLU A 96 -1.77 -5.14 15.82
N GLY A 97 -1.39 -3.88 15.57
CA GLY A 97 -2.29 -2.94 14.91
C GLY A 97 -2.58 -3.31 13.45
N GLY A 98 -1.58 -3.76 12.70
CA GLY A 98 -1.79 -4.33 11.36
C GLY A 98 -2.72 -5.55 11.38
N SER A 99 -2.59 -6.42 12.40
CA SER A 99 -3.48 -7.56 12.59
C SER A 99 -4.93 -7.14 12.87
N ARG A 100 -5.15 -6.09 13.68
CA ARG A 100 -6.49 -5.51 13.89
C ARG A 100 -7.06 -4.88 12.62
N ALA A 101 -6.26 -4.11 11.88
CA ALA A 101 -6.69 -3.50 10.62
C ALA A 101 -7.19 -4.57 9.64
N MET A 102 -6.44 -5.66 9.46
CA MET A 102 -6.86 -6.77 8.59
C MET A 102 -8.17 -7.39 9.07
N ARG A 103 -8.32 -7.70 10.37
CA ARG A 103 -9.57 -8.27 10.89
C ARG A 103 -10.78 -7.36 10.68
N MET A 104 -10.62 -6.05 10.91
CA MET A 104 -11.69 -5.07 10.70
C MET A 104 -12.04 -4.91 9.22
N ALA A 105 -11.04 -4.88 8.33
CA ALA A 105 -11.28 -4.76 6.90
C ALA A 105 -11.96 -6.01 6.31
N MET A 106 -11.75 -7.18 6.90
CA MET A 106 -12.42 -8.43 6.51
C MET A 106 -13.75 -8.66 7.23
N ASP A 107 -14.16 -7.77 8.15
CA ASP A 107 -15.44 -7.93 8.84
C ASP A 107 -16.59 -7.79 7.85
N GLY A 108 -17.42 -8.83 7.74
CA GLY A 108 -18.48 -8.92 6.73
C GLY A 108 -18.04 -9.40 5.34
N LEU A 109 -16.79 -9.84 5.16
CA LEU A 109 -16.36 -10.44 3.90
C LEU A 109 -17.11 -11.77 3.66
N GLU A 110 -17.74 -11.89 2.49
CA GLU A 110 -18.28 -13.15 2.01
C GLU A 110 -17.21 -13.95 1.26
N GLY A 111 -16.85 -15.13 1.75
CA GLY A 111 -15.87 -16.01 1.11
C GLY A 111 -14.46 -15.92 1.72
N SER A 112 -13.45 -16.24 0.91
CA SER A 112 -12.04 -16.30 1.33
C SER A 112 -11.18 -15.28 0.59
N VAL A 113 -10.07 -14.89 1.21
CA VAL A 113 -9.03 -14.09 0.55
C VAL A 113 -8.13 -15.02 -0.25
N ASP A 114 -8.15 -14.86 -1.58
CA ASP A 114 -7.33 -15.68 -2.48
C ASP A 114 -5.88 -15.17 -2.63
N TYR A 115 -5.67 -13.87 -2.41
CA TYR A 115 -4.39 -13.20 -2.58
C TYR A 115 -4.19 -12.08 -1.55
N ILE A 116 -2.97 -12.00 -1.01
CA ILE A 116 -2.55 -10.92 -0.12
C ILE A 116 -1.39 -10.19 -0.79
N ASN A 117 -1.62 -8.92 -1.14
CA ASN A 117 -0.54 -7.98 -1.42
C ASN A 117 -0.03 -7.46 -0.08
N THR A 118 1.17 -7.89 0.35
CA THR A 118 1.75 -7.47 1.62
C THR A 118 2.31 -6.06 1.52
N HIS A 119 2.35 -5.34 2.65
CA HIS A 119 3.09 -4.09 2.80
C HIS A 119 4.58 -4.29 2.50
#